data_AF-A0A073CD68-F1
#
_entry.id   AF-A0A073CD68-F1
#
_cell.length_a   1.000
_cell.length_b   1.000
_cell.length_c   1.000
_cell.angle_alpha   90.00
_cell.angle_beta   90.00
_cell.angle_gamma   90.00
#
_symmetry.space_group_name_H-M   'P 1'
#
loop_
_entity.id
_entity.type
_entity.pdbx_description
1 polymer ?
#
loop_
_entity_poly.entity_id
_entity_poly.type
_entity_poly.pdbx_seq_one_letter_code
_entity_poly.pdbx_strand_id
1 'polypeptide(L)'
;MIATPLSISPNIQPSLNLTIFAVPKPFRGHISIIQRNAIQSWLKLQPRPEIILLGNDAGTGETAREFGLHHIPDVKLNSQGTPLLNSIFFQASQQATYPILTYVNSDIILTGDFLPIVQQVINQYQQFLILGRRWNIDITEPLNYDNPNWEQNLRDCLLQAGTFSGVGALDYFVFPKPLFSQLPEFAIGRAGWDNWMVGEALKHNIPVINGSQLITAIHQNHDYNHLSGRRLEAFQGIEAQQNQTFLQGRLAGNSADATVYLTPLSSNHTPKVSVIISMTSAEEETRRGSSLRSQAIDSVYQQTFTDFEIIVIDDSFTGEMRSQLKVKYPLINYIHQPDQGIVAAWNRGLEIAQGEFISFLQPGDVFLPDKLARQVACFEQKAGSLEMVFSSWLTASGSRDNTINIAAFQSVLQGREGLHGVHAWMLPTLWQFIRTSAILFRHSWLQRYGGFHPQLSPQATTLDLLLNLSSRGAAAVCLEQPTVCCLETQPLTLETISQMASESEQLLRNYFSRPTVKPWMRPLESQAYAQTFLWLAGLISDEQQKAKLINHSFPFPFLIQQALNRVE
;
A
#
# COMPACT_ATOMS: atom_id res chain seq x y z
N MET A 1 -2.15 12.86 -15.35
CA MET A 1 -3.35 12.30 -16.02
C MET A 1 -4.08 11.45 -15.00
N ILE A 2 -5.42 11.38 -15.08
CA ILE A 2 -6.19 10.44 -14.26
C ILE A 2 -6.10 9.07 -14.94
N ALA A 3 -5.75 8.03 -14.20
CA ALA A 3 -5.70 6.68 -14.75
C ALA A 3 -7.11 6.11 -14.90
N THR A 4 -7.33 5.32 -15.95
CA THR A 4 -8.64 4.71 -16.22
C THR A 4 -8.74 3.35 -15.54
N PRO A 5 -9.83 3.04 -14.81
CA PRO A 5 -10.03 1.69 -14.30
C PRO A 5 -10.35 0.70 -15.43
N LEU A 6 -9.77 -0.50 -15.36
CA LEU A 6 -10.17 -1.65 -16.15
C LEU A 6 -10.74 -2.73 -15.23
N SER A 7 -12.00 -3.07 -15.42
CA SER A 7 -12.68 -4.09 -14.62
C SER A 7 -12.31 -5.50 -15.08
N ILE A 8 -11.95 -6.36 -14.14
CA ILE A 8 -11.44 -7.71 -14.39
C ILE A 8 -12.35 -8.72 -13.70
N SER A 9 -12.87 -9.68 -14.46
CA SER A 9 -13.60 -10.81 -13.91
C SER A 9 -12.65 -11.74 -13.16
N PRO A 10 -12.94 -12.09 -11.90
CA PRO A 10 -12.05 -12.93 -11.10
C PRO A 10 -12.00 -14.39 -11.58
N ASN A 11 -13.00 -14.84 -12.36
CA ASN A 11 -13.22 -16.27 -12.61
C ASN A 11 -13.32 -16.58 -14.11
N ILE A 12 -12.22 -16.39 -14.85
CA ILE A 12 -12.11 -16.94 -16.20
C ILE A 12 -11.13 -18.10 -16.22
N GLN A 13 -11.43 -19.11 -17.03
CA GLN A 13 -10.45 -20.11 -17.43
C GLN A 13 -9.64 -19.52 -18.58
N PRO A 14 -8.35 -19.21 -18.38
CA PRO A 14 -7.53 -18.60 -19.41
C PRO A 14 -7.24 -19.61 -20.53
N SER A 15 -7.14 -19.11 -21.76
CA SER A 15 -6.64 -19.87 -22.92
C SER A 15 -5.37 -19.22 -23.50
N LEU A 16 -4.82 -18.24 -22.79
CA LEU A 16 -3.64 -17.48 -23.19
C LEU A 16 -2.42 -18.38 -23.21
N ASN A 17 -1.77 -18.45 -24.37
CA ASN A 17 -0.39 -18.92 -24.45
C ASN A 17 0.55 -17.71 -24.51
N LEU A 18 1.52 -17.67 -23.60
CA LEU A 18 2.55 -16.64 -23.56
C LEU A 18 3.92 -17.25 -23.26
N THR A 19 4.95 -16.43 -23.46
CA THR A 19 6.33 -16.80 -23.16
C THR A 19 6.79 -16.05 -21.92
N ILE A 20 7.26 -16.78 -20.90
CA ILE A 20 7.99 -16.22 -19.76
C ILE A 20 9.48 -16.35 -20.06
N PHE A 21 10.24 -15.28 -19.83
CA PHE A 21 11.68 -15.35 -19.90
C PHE A 21 12.34 -14.65 -18.71
N ALA A 22 13.46 -15.21 -18.28
CA ALA A 22 14.18 -14.74 -17.10
C ALA A 22 15.69 -14.95 -17.26
N VAL A 23 16.47 -14.23 -16.45
CA VAL A 23 17.93 -14.34 -16.38
C VAL A 23 18.32 -14.75 -14.96
N PRO A 24 18.51 -16.05 -14.70
CA PRO A 24 18.85 -16.53 -13.37
C PRO A 24 20.25 -16.11 -12.96
N LYS A 25 20.43 -15.90 -11.65
CA LYS A 25 21.73 -15.88 -10.98
C LYS A 25 22.25 -17.32 -10.81
N PRO A 26 23.52 -17.52 -10.42
CA PRO A 26 24.05 -18.84 -10.14
C PRO A 26 23.20 -19.62 -9.13
N PHE A 27 22.84 -20.86 -9.46
CA PHE A 27 22.05 -21.76 -8.61
C PHE A 27 22.92 -22.33 -7.49
N ARG A 28 23.18 -21.53 -6.45
CA ARG A 28 23.96 -21.92 -5.27
C ARG A 28 23.28 -21.48 -3.98
N GLY A 29 23.33 -22.34 -2.96
CA GLY A 29 22.76 -22.04 -1.65
C GLY A 29 21.30 -21.61 -1.72
N HIS A 30 20.96 -20.55 -0.99
CA HIS A 30 19.60 -20.02 -0.90
C HIS A 30 19.04 -19.49 -2.24
N ILE A 31 19.89 -18.91 -3.11
CA ILE A 31 19.48 -18.46 -4.45
C ILE A 31 18.94 -19.62 -5.29
N SER A 32 19.52 -20.81 -5.15
CA SER A 32 19.02 -22.01 -5.82
C SER A 32 17.59 -22.35 -5.40
N ILE A 33 17.26 -22.21 -4.11
CA ILE A 33 15.93 -22.54 -3.57
C ILE A 33 14.88 -21.60 -4.17
N ILE A 34 15.10 -20.29 -4.03
CA ILE A 34 14.12 -19.29 -4.47
C ILE A 34 13.91 -19.29 -5.99
N GLN A 35 14.97 -19.51 -6.77
CA GLN A 35 14.84 -19.56 -8.23
C GLN A 35 14.07 -20.79 -8.70
N ARG A 36 14.26 -21.93 -8.04
CA ARG A 36 13.53 -23.16 -8.35
C ARG A 36 12.08 -23.07 -7.91
N ASN A 37 11.79 -22.39 -6.80
CA ASN A 37 10.42 -22.08 -6.41
C ASN A 37 9.73 -21.21 -7.46
N ALA A 38 10.36 -20.12 -7.88
CA ALA A 38 9.82 -19.23 -8.91
C ALA A 38 9.51 -19.99 -10.21
N ILE A 39 10.49 -20.74 -10.75
CA ILE A 39 10.32 -21.55 -11.97
C ILE A 39 9.16 -22.55 -11.83
N GLN A 40 9.08 -23.26 -10.71
CA GLN A 40 7.99 -24.20 -10.48
C GLN A 40 6.62 -23.51 -10.41
N SER A 41 6.52 -22.32 -9.83
CA SER A 41 5.27 -21.55 -9.86
C SER A 41 4.83 -21.22 -11.30
N TRP A 42 5.77 -20.85 -12.17
CA TRP A 42 5.48 -20.56 -13.57
C TRP A 42 5.02 -21.80 -14.33
N LEU A 43 5.61 -22.97 -14.01
CA LEU A 43 5.20 -24.26 -14.56
C LEU A 43 3.79 -24.70 -14.12
N LYS A 44 3.31 -24.21 -12.97
CA LYS A 44 1.97 -24.51 -12.45
C LYS A 44 0.88 -23.61 -13.03
N LEU A 45 1.24 -22.50 -13.69
CA LEU A 45 0.27 -21.68 -14.42
C LEU A 45 -0.41 -22.52 -15.51
N GLN A 46 -1.70 -22.29 -15.72
CA GLN A 46 -2.52 -22.99 -16.71
C GLN A 46 -3.18 -21.99 -17.65
N PRO A 47 -3.07 -22.13 -18.98
CA PRO A 47 -2.22 -23.07 -19.70
C PRO A 47 -0.72 -22.89 -19.37
N ARG A 48 0.08 -23.97 -19.44
CA ARG A 48 1.51 -23.92 -19.14
C ARG A 48 2.23 -22.97 -20.11
N PRO A 49 2.86 -21.88 -19.63
CA PRO A 49 3.63 -20.99 -20.48
C PRO A 49 4.85 -21.67 -21.12
N GLU A 50 5.30 -21.14 -22.25
CA GLU A 50 6.67 -21.37 -22.69
C GLU A 50 7.61 -20.65 -21.73
N ILE A 51 8.71 -21.28 -21.32
CA ILE A 51 9.68 -20.69 -20.40
C ILE A 51 11.07 -20.75 -21.01
N ILE A 52 11.74 -19.60 -21.06
CA ILE A 52 13.09 -19.42 -21.59
C ILE A 52 14.00 -18.88 -20.48
N LEU A 53 15.06 -19.61 -20.15
CA LEU A 53 16.13 -19.12 -19.28
C LEU A 53 17.29 -18.62 -20.13
N LEU A 54 17.76 -17.40 -19.88
CA LEU A 54 18.88 -16.80 -20.61
C LEU A 54 20.12 -16.64 -19.72
N GLY A 55 21.29 -16.66 -20.35
CA GLY A 55 22.59 -16.51 -19.71
C GLY A 55 23.24 -17.84 -19.33
N ASN A 56 24.52 -17.78 -18.98
CA ASN A 56 25.38 -18.94 -18.72
C ASN A 56 25.84 -19.05 -17.25
N ASP A 57 25.14 -18.36 -16.34
CA ASP A 57 25.41 -18.48 -14.91
C ASP A 57 25.32 -19.95 -14.44
N ALA A 58 26.15 -20.29 -13.46
CA ALA A 58 26.33 -21.68 -13.04
C ALA A 58 25.01 -22.34 -12.59
N GLY A 59 24.67 -23.48 -13.17
CA GLY A 59 23.44 -24.23 -12.85
C GLY A 59 22.23 -23.88 -13.71
N THR A 60 22.28 -22.83 -14.54
CA THR A 60 21.16 -22.41 -15.41
C THR A 60 20.82 -23.48 -16.45
N GLY A 61 21.83 -23.99 -17.17
CA GLY A 61 21.62 -25.01 -18.20
C GLY A 61 21.23 -26.38 -17.64
N GLU A 62 21.75 -26.75 -16.47
CA GLU A 62 21.33 -27.96 -15.73
C GLU A 62 19.86 -27.86 -15.32
N THR A 63 19.48 -26.75 -14.70
CA THR A 63 18.11 -26.51 -14.22
C THR A 63 17.12 -26.43 -15.38
N ALA A 64 17.49 -25.79 -16.49
CA ALA A 64 16.66 -25.76 -17.69
C ALA A 64 16.41 -27.17 -18.24
N ARG A 65 17.43 -28.01 -18.33
CA ARG A 65 17.28 -29.42 -18.77
C ARG A 65 16.40 -30.22 -17.82
N GLU A 66 16.58 -30.04 -16.52
CA GLU A 66 15.80 -30.74 -15.50
C GLU A 66 14.30 -30.45 -15.60
N PHE A 67 13.93 -29.18 -15.75
CA PHE A 67 12.52 -28.76 -15.86
C PHE A 67 11.96 -28.81 -17.29
N GLY A 68 12.78 -29.19 -18.28
CA GLY A 68 12.40 -29.22 -19.70
C GLY A 68 12.10 -27.84 -20.27
N LEU A 69 12.96 -26.86 -19.99
CA LEU A 69 12.84 -25.46 -20.42
C LEU A 69 13.80 -25.15 -21.56
N HIS A 70 13.52 -24.10 -22.33
CA HIS A 70 14.45 -23.60 -23.32
C HIS A 70 15.57 -22.81 -22.62
N HIS A 71 16.83 -23.07 -22.99
CA HIS A 71 18.00 -22.36 -22.47
C HIS A 71 18.75 -21.64 -23.60
N ILE A 72 19.04 -20.35 -23.41
CA ILE A 72 19.85 -19.54 -24.32
C ILE A 72 21.09 -19.05 -23.55
N PRO A 73 22.25 -19.72 -23.67
CA PRO A 73 23.43 -19.39 -22.86
C PRO A 73 24.14 -18.10 -23.30
N ASP A 74 24.16 -17.83 -24.60
CA ASP A 74 25.04 -16.83 -25.20
C ASP A 74 24.40 -15.45 -25.27
N VAL A 75 24.49 -14.67 -24.18
CA VAL A 75 24.04 -13.28 -24.13
C VAL A 75 25.23 -12.32 -24.22
N LYS A 76 25.06 -11.16 -24.86
CA LYS A 76 26.09 -10.12 -24.89
C LYS A 76 26.40 -9.64 -23.47
N LEU A 77 27.68 -9.56 -23.15
CA LEU A 77 28.18 -9.02 -21.88
C LEU A 77 28.79 -7.62 -22.11
N ASN A 78 28.79 -6.80 -21.07
CA ASN A 78 29.59 -5.58 -21.05
C ASN A 78 31.07 -5.88 -20.73
N SER A 79 31.89 -4.84 -20.65
CA SER A 79 33.32 -4.96 -20.33
C SER A 79 33.64 -5.49 -18.92
N GLN A 80 32.65 -5.50 -18.02
CA GLN A 80 32.76 -6.05 -16.66
C GLN A 80 32.23 -7.49 -16.56
N GLY A 81 31.75 -8.07 -17.68
CA GLY A 81 31.19 -9.42 -17.72
C GLY A 81 29.71 -9.51 -17.32
N THR A 82 29.02 -8.37 -17.16
CA THR A 82 27.59 -8.35 -16.81
C THR A 82 26.71 -8.47 -18.06
N PRO A 83 25.68 -9.32 -18.06
CA PRO A 83 24.73 -9.44 -19.17
C PRO A 83 23.99 -8.14 -19.50
N LEU A 84 23.80 -7.90 -20.80
CA LEU A 84 23.12 -6.71 -21.31
C LEU A 84 21.68 -6.99 -21.74
N LEU A 85 20.74 -6.18 -21.24
CA LEU A 85 19.30 -6.38 -21.44
C LEU A 85 18.86 -6.27 -22.90
N ASN A 86 19.51 -5.45 -23.72
CA ASN A 86 19.20 -5.37 -25.15
C ASN A 86 19.40 -6.72 -25.86
N SER A 87 20.48 -7.43 -25.56
CA SER A 87 20.76 -8.77 -26.08
C SER A 87 19.77 -9.80 -25.54
N ILE A 88 19.47 -9.73 -24.25
CA ILE A 88 18.53 -10.65 -23.58
C ILE A 88 17.13 -10.55 -24.20
N PHE A 89 16.57 -9.34 -24.29
CA PHE A 89 15.24 -9.10 -24.84
C PHE A 89 15.16 -9.42 -26.33
N PHE A 90 16.20 -9.08 -27.09
CA PHE A 90 16.28 -9.45 -28.51
C PHE A 90 16.22 -10.97 -28.70
N GLN A 91 17.07 -11.71 -27.97
CA GLN A 91 17.11 -13.17 -28.10
C GLN A 91 15.82 -13.84 -27.63
N ALA A 92 15.26 -13.40 -26.49
CA ALA A 92 13.98 -13.89 -26.01
C ALA A 92 12.87 -13.66 -27.04
N SER A 93 12.80 -12.47 -27.65
CA SER A 93 11.80 -12.16 -28.66
C SER A 93 11.93 -13.01 -29.93
N GLN A 94 13.16 -13.26 -30.39
CA GLN A 94 13.43 -14.08 -31.56
C GLN A 94 13.10 -15.57 -31.36
N GLN A 95 13.34 -16.09 -30.16
CA GLN A 95 13.19 -17.51 -29.85
C GLN A 95 11.81 -17.87 -29.27
N ALA A 96 11.09 -16.91 -28.72
CA ALA A 96 9.75 -17.11 -28.20
C ALA A 96 8.78 -17.59 -29.27
N THR A 97 7.96 -18.57 -28.95
CA THR A 97 6.90 -19.08 -29.82
C THR A 97 5.72 -18.09 -29.86
N TYR A 98 5.37 -17.50 -28.71
CA TYR A 98 4.13 -16.73 -28.57
C TYR A 98 4.34 -15.21 -28.70
N PRO A 99 3.35 -14.45 -29.20
CA PRO A 99 3.48 -13.01 -29.45
C PRO A 99 3.48 -12.16 -28.18
N ILE A 100 3.05 -12.73 -27.05
CA ILE A 100 3.06 -12.07 -25.73
C ILE A 100 4.24 -12.59 -24.92
N LEU A 101 5.06 -11.67 -24.44
CA LEU A 101 6.22 -11.95 -23.62
C LEU A 101 6.00 -11.46 -22.19
N THR A 102 6.58 -12.17 -21.24
CA THR A 102 6.69 -11.79 -19.83
C THR A 102 8.15 -11.85 -19.43
N TYR A 103 8.78 -10.70 -19.18
CA TYR A 103 10.03 -10.68 -18.41
C TYR A 103 9.67 -10.81 -16.93
N VAL A 104 10.38 -11.68 -16.20
CA VAL A 104 10.21 -11.81 -14.75
C VAL A 104 11.56 -12.08 -14.08
N ASN A 105 11.82 -11.43 -12.94
CA ASN A 105 13.00 -11.73 -12.14
C ASN A 105 12.92 -13.18 -11.61
N SER A 106 14.05 -13.88 -11.60
CA SER A 106 14.07 -15.33 -11.32
C SER A 106 13.73 -15.72 -9.89
N ASP A 107 13.53 -14.78 -8.99
CA ASP A 107 13.11 -14.97 -7.59
C ASP A 107 11.62 -14.64 -7.36
N ILE A 108 10.87 -14.33 -8.43
CA ILE A 108 9.44 -14.01 -8.36
C ILE A 108 8.56 -15.23 -8.60
N ILE A 109 7.75 -15.56 -7.61
CA ILE A 109 6.64 -16.49 -7.74
C ILE A 109 5.45 -15.75 -8.38
N LEU A 110 4.83 -16.40 -9.37
CA LEU A 110 3.56 -15.99 -9.97
C LEU A 110 2.47 -17.00 -9.58
N THR A 111 1.29 -16.49 -9.22
CA THR A 111 0.15 -17.30 -8.78
C THR A 111 -0.89 -17.49 -9.87
N GLY A 112 -1.87 -18.37 -9.64
CA GLY A 112 -2.93 -18.72 -10.59
C GLY A 112 -3.81 -17.56 -11.07
N ASP A 113 -3.78 -16.41 -10.41
CA ASP A 113 -4.44 -15.18 -10.85
C ASP A 113 -3.78 -14.52 -12.08
N PHE A 114 -2.51 -14.82 -12.36
CA PHE A 114 -1.71 -14.11 -13.36
C PHE A 114 -2.28 -14.21 -14.79
N LEU A 115 -2.44 -15.43 -15.32
CA LEU A 115 -2.90 -15.62 -16.70
C LEU A 115 -4.36 -15.17 -16.94
N PRO A 116 -5.34 -15.45 -16.06
CA PRO A 116 -6.70 -14.93 -16.18
C PRO A 116 -6.74 -13.40 -16.30
N ILE A 117 -5.90 -12.71 -15.52
CA ILE A 117 -5.83 -11.25 -15.54
C ILE A 117 -5.18 -10.75 -16.83
N VAL A 118 -4.01 -11.29 -17.20
CA VAL A 118 -3.31 -10.89 -18.43
C VAL A 118 -4.20 -11.10 -19.66
N GLN A 119 -4.88 -12.24 -19.77
CA GLN A 119 -5.79 -12.55 -20.88
C GLN A 119 -6.88 -11.48 -21.06
N GLN A 120 -7.43 -10.96 -19.96
CA GLN A 120 -8.47 -9.93 -20.03
C GLN A 120 -7.91 -8.59 -20.49
N VAL A 121 -6.68 -8.23 -20.08
CA VAL A 121 -6.02 -7.02 -20.55
C VAL A 121 -5.73 -7.09 -22.04
N ILE A 122 -5.17 -8.19 -22.54
CA ILE A 122 -4.81 -8.30 -23.97
C ILE A 122 -6.02 -8.34 -24.90
N ASN A 123 -7.19 -8.74 -24.38
CA ASN A 123 -8.45 -8.68 -25.13
C ASN A 123 -8.91 -7.23 -25.38
N GLN A 124 -8.42 -6.28 -24.58
CA GLN A 124 -8.77 -4.86 -24.68
C GLN A 124 -7.70 -4.04 -25.38
N TYR A 125 -6.43 -4.46 -25.29
CA TYR A 125 -5.29 -3.69 -25.79
C TYR A 125 -4.38 -4.52 -26.70
N GLN A 126 -4.11 -4.00 -27.90
CA GLN A 126 -3.12 -4.59 -28.82
C GLN A 126 -1.67 -4.23 -28.45
N GLN A 127 -1.46 -3.01 -27.94
CA GLN A 127 -0.18 -2.53 -27.42
C GLN A 127 -0.37 -2.20 -25.95
N PHE A 128 0.51 -2.70 -25.09
CA PHE A 128 0.38 -2.56 -23.65
C PHE A 128 1.69 -2.88 -22.91
N LEU A 129 1.78 -2.40 -21.68
CA LEU A 129 2.76 -2.82 -20.68
C LEU A 129 2.05 -3.12 -19.36
N ILE A 130 1.95 -4.39 -18.96
CA ILE A 130 1.44 -4.76 -17.62
C ILE A 130 2.61 -4.88 -16.67
N LEU A 131 2.47 -4.28 -15.49
CA LEU A 131 3.44 -4.32 -14.40
C LEU A 131 2.72 -4.19 -13.06
N GLY A 132 3.45 -4.34 -11.96
CA GLY A 132 2.88 -4.13 -10.64
C GLY A 132 3.91 -4.22 -9.54
N ARG A 133 3.51 -3.72 -8.37
CA ARG A 133 4.16 -3.95 -7.09
C ARG A 133 4.09 -5.45 -6.77
N ARG A 134 4.98 -5.91 -5.88
CA ARG A 134 5.02 -7.30 -5.45
C ARG A 134 5.02 -7.44 -3.93
N TRP A 135 4.68 -8.63 -3.46
CA TRP A 135 4.84 -9.03 -2.08
C TRP A 135 6.27 -9.44 -1.80
N ASN A 136 6.77 -9.14 -0.60
CA ASN A 136 8.04 -9.63 -0.08
C ASN A 136 7.78 -10.61 1.04
N ILE A 137 8.45 -11.76 1.00
CA ILE A 137 8.40 -12.75 2.06
C ILE A 137 9.73 -13.51 2.15
N ASP A 138 10.09 -13.94 3.36
CA ASP A 138 11.26 -14.79 3.59
C ASP A 138 10.86 -16.25 3.34
N ILE A 139 11.48 -16.91 2.36
CA ILE A 139 11.31 -18.33 2.07
C ILE A 139 12.69 -18.97 2.12
N THR A 140 12.94 -19.79 3.13
CA THR A 140 14.25 -20.44 3.34
C THR A 140 14.30 -21.87 2.80
N GLU A 141 13.15 -22.49 2.56
CA GLU A 141 13.02 -23.88 2.16
C GLU A 141 12.27 -24.03 0.82
N PRO A 142 12.49 -25.13 0.07
CA PRO A 142 11.70 -25.41 -1.12
C PRO A 142 10.21 -25.50 -0.83
N LEU A 143 9.40 -24.89 -1.70
CA LEU A 143 7.94 -25.03 -1.62
C LEU A 143 7.51 -26.40 -2.16
N ASN A 144 6.55 -27.03 -1.48
CA ASN A 144 5.99 -28.31 -1.90
C ASN A 144 4.89 -28.10 -2.96
N TYR A 145 5.28 -28.11 -4.24
CA TYR A 145 4.38 -27.94 -5.39
C TYR A 145 3.53 -29.17 -5.73
N ASP A 146 3.75 -30.31 -5.07
CA ASP A 146 2.90 -31.50 -5.18
C ASP A 146 1.68 -31.41 -4.25
N ASN A 147 1.73 -30.53 -3.25
CA ASN A 147 0.57 -30.23 -2.44
C ASN A 147 -0.43 -29.39 -3.27
N PRO A 148 -1.68 -29.84 -3.49
CA PRO A 148 -2.68 -29.05 -4.23
C PRO A 148 -3.00 -27.70 -3.58
N ASN A 149 -2.73 -27.53 -2.28
CA ASN A 149 -2.96 -26.30 -1.54
C ASN A 149 -1.70 -25.42 -1.41
N TRP A 150 -0.62 -25.69 -2.16
CA TRP A 150 0.64 -24.93 -2.05
C TRP A 150 0.42 -23.41 -2.19
N GLU A 151 -0.43 -23.00 -3.13
CA GLU A 151 -0.69 -21.58 -3.37
C GLU A 151 -1.47 -20.94 -2.22
N GLN A 152 -2.50 -21.63 -1.71
CA GLN A 152 -3.27 -21.12 -0.57
C GLN A 152 -2.39 -21.00 0.68
N ASN A 153 -1.56 -22.00 0.96
CA ASN A 153 -0.61 -21.95 2.08
C ASN A 153 0.35 -20.75 1.94
N LEU A 154 0.83 -20.47 0.72
CA LEU A 154 1.70 -19.32 0.46
C LEU A 154 0.94 -17.99 0.67
N ARG A 155 -0.31 -17.89 0.20
CA ARG A 155 -1.17 -16.72 0.43
C ARG A 155 -1.43 -16.49 1.92
N ASP A 156 -1.65 -17.54 2.69
CA ASP A 156 -1.83 -17.44 4.15
C ASP A 156 -0.54 -16.94 4.83
N CYS A 157 0.63 -17.42 4.40
CA CYS A 157 1.92 -16.90 4.86
C CYS A 157 2.11 -15.41 4.51
N LEU A 158 1.68 -14.97 3.32
CA LEU A 158 1.72 -13.54 2.95
C LEU A 158 0.84 -12.69 3.86
N LEU A 159 -0.36 -13.17 4.22
CA LEU A 159 -1.24 -12.48 5.17
C LEU A 159 -0.56 -12.31 6.52
N GLN A 160 0.19 -13.31 6.98
CA GLN A 160 0.84 -13.29 8.28
C GLN A 160 2.14 -12.48 8.32
N ALA A 161 3.03 -12.65 7.34
CA ALA A 161 4.39 -12.12 7.38
C ALA A 161 4.80 -11.28 6.15
N GLY A 162 3.99 -11.29 5.10
CA GLY A 162 4.27 -10.56 3.86
C GLY A 162 4.25 -9.05 4.04
N THR A 163 5.15 -8.38 3.32
CA THR A 163 5.17 -6.91 3.19
C THR A 163 5.04 -6.51 1.73
N PHE A 164 4.15 -5.57 1.42
CA PHE A 164 3.95 -5.10 0.05
C PHE A 164 5.01 -4.07 -0.34
N SER A 165 5.48 -4.11 -1.57
CA SER A 165 6.58 -3.29 -2.03
C SER A 165 6.18 -1.84 -2.30
N GLY A 166 7.15 -0.93 -2.37
CA GLY A 166 6.90 0.40 -2.91
C GLY A 166 6.64 0.38 -4.43
N VAL A 167 6.17 1.50 -4.98
CA VAL A 167 5.76 1.65 -6.39
C VAL A 167 6.88 1.44 -7.41
N GLY A 168 8.13 1.65 -7.00
CA GLY A 168 9.32 1.44 -7.84
C GLY A 168 9.85 0.01 -7.84
N ALA A 169 9.28 -0.89 -7.04
CA ALA A 169 9.70 -2.29 -7.02
C ALA A 169 8.93 -3.07 -8.09
N LEU A 170 9.50 -3.08 -9.30
CA LEU A 170 8.94 -3.70 -10.49
C LEU A 170 9.77 -4.93 -10.85
N ASP A 171 9.18 -6.11 -10.74
CA ASP A 171 9.91 -7.37 -10.91
C ASP A 171 9.30 -8.28 -12.02
N TYR A 172 8.24 -7.81 -12.69
CA TYR A 172 7.66 -8.47 -13.85
C TYR A 172 7.09 -7.45 -14.85
N PHE A 173 7.14 -7.79 -16.14
CA PHE A 173 6.64 -6.95 -17.23
C PHE A 173 6.01 -7.84 -18.31
N VAL A 174 4.73 -7.61 -18.65
CA VAL A 174 4.04 -8.30 -19.74
C VAL A 174 3.80 -7.34 -20.89
N PHE A 175 4.18 -7.74 -22.10
CA PHE A 175 4.12 -6.89 -23.28
C PHE A 175 4.10 -7.71 -24.58
N PRO A 176 3.59 -7.15 -25.70
CA PRO A 176 3.71 -7.78 -27.00
C PRO A 176 5.13 -7.63 -27.56
N LYS A 177 5.63 -8.64 -28.28
CA LYS A 177 7.00 -8.68 -28.85
C LYS A 177 7.53 -7.36 -29.47
N PRO A 178 6.74 -6.58 -30.24
CA PRO A 178 7.26 -5.38 -30.89
C PRO A 178 7.75 -4.29 -29.92
N LEU A 179 7.17 -4.21 -28.71
CA LEU A 179 7.32 -3.06 -27.81
C LEU A 179 8.76 -2.81 -27.38
N PHE A 180 9.47 -3.86 -26.97
CA PHE A 180 10.86 -3.77 -26.51
C PHE A 180 11.80 -4.56 -27.42
N SER A 181 11.61 -4.40 -28.73
CA SER A 181 12.50 -4.98 -29.74
C SER A 181 13.88 -4.30 -29.78
N GLN A 182 13.97 -3.05 -29.29
CA GLN A 182 15.21 -2.30 -29.18
C GLN A 182 15.30 -1.66 -27.79
N LEU A 183 16.28 -2.08 -26.99
CA LEU A 183 16.60 -1.45 -25.71
C LEU A 183 18.02 -0.86 -25.74
N PRO A 184 18.30 0.16 -24.92
CA PRO A 184 19.66 0.53 -24.57
C PRO A 184 20.42 -0.63 -23.91
N GLU A 185 21.75 -0.53 -23.88
CA GLU A 185 22.65 -1.54 -23.29
C GLU A 185 22.67 -1.47 -21.76
N PHE A 186 21.49 -1.56 -21.14
CA PHE A 186 21.38 -1.64 -19.69
C PHE A 186 22.03 -2.92 -19.17
N ALA A 187 22.89 -2.77 -18.14
CA ALA A 187 23.40 -3.91 -17.38
C ALA A 187 22.30 -4.46 -16.45
N ILE A 188 22.08 -5.77 -16.49
CA ILE A 188 21.10 -6.43 -15.61
C ILE A 188 21.52 -6.37 -14.14
N GLY A 189 20.55 -6.33 -13.23
CA GLY A 189 20.81 -6.29 -11.78
C GLY A 189 21.36 -4.95 -11.29
N ARG A 190 21.19 -3.89 -12.08
CA ARG A 190 21.54 -2.50 -11.74
C ARG A 190 20.31 -1.62 -11.90
N ALA A 191 20.18 -0.58 -11.08
CA ALA A 191 18.99 0.28 -11.08
C ALA A 191 18.77 1.00 -12.44
N GLY A 192 17.50 1.25 -12.79
CA GLY A 192 17.10 2.24 -13.79
C GLY A 192 16.50 1.70 -15.09
N TRP A 193 16.73 0.44 -15.45
CA TRP A 193 16.18 -0.13 -16.69
C TRP A 193 14.68 -0.43 -16.59
N ASP A 194 14.23 -0.83 -15.41
CA ASP A 194 12.84 -1.06 -15.03
C ASP A 194 12.03 0.23 -15.15
N ASN A 195 12.51 1.32 -14.54
CA ASN A 195 11.87 2.64 -14.65
C ASN A 195 11.91 3.19 -16.08
N TRP A 196 12.97 2.88 -16.83
CA TRP A 196 13.07 3.25 -18.23
C TRP A 196 11.98 2.58 -19.08
N MET A 197 11.71 1.28 -18.90
CA MET A 197 10.68 0.57 -19.67
C MET A 197 9.30 1.21 -19.50
N VAL A 198 8.96 1.61 -18.28
CA VAL A 198 7.70 2.32 -17.99
C VAL A 198 7.67 3.67 -18.71
N GLY A 199 8.74 4.45 -18.56
CA GLY A 199 8.84 5.76 -19.18
C GLY A 199 8.81 5.72 -20.71
N GLU A 200 9.43 4.71 -21.32
CA GLU A 200 9.43 4.51 -22.77
C GLU A 200 8.01 4.18 -23.27
N ALA A 201 7.29 3.29 -22.59
CA ALA A 201 5.89 3.00 -22.93
C ALA A 201 5.02 4.27 -22.84
N LEU A 202 5.14 5.02 -21.74
CA LEU A 202 4.40 6.28 -21.55
C LEU A 202 4.73 7.33 -22.63
N LYS A 203 6.01 7.46 -22.99
CA LYS A 203 6.46 8.39 -24.04
C LYS A 203 5.81 8.10 -25.39
N HIS A 204 5.57 6.82 -25.70
CA HIS A 204 4.90 6.40 -26.94
C HIS A 204 3.37 6.28 -26.82
N ASN A 205 2.79 6.81 -25.74
CA ASN A 205 1.35 6.71 -25.43
C ASN A 205 0.83 5.27 -25.38
N ILE A 206 1.68 4.32 -25.00
CA ILE A 206 1.30 2.92 -24.83
C ILE A 206 0.66 2.76 -23.44
N PRO A 207 -0.51 2.12 -23.34
CA PRO A 207 -1.14 1.86 -22.05
C PRO A 207 -0.19 1.13 -21.10
N VAL A 208 0.09 1.77 -19.95
CA VAL A 208 0.77 1.13 -18.83
C VAL A 208 -0.30 0.72 -17.84
N ILE A 209 -0.38 -0.57 -17.55
CA ILE A 209 -1.41 -1.19 -16.73
C ILE A 209 -0.83 -1.62 -15.39
N ASN A 210 -1.33 -1.02 -14.32
CA ASN A 210 -0.98 -1.41 -12.96
C ASN A 210 -1.83 -2.59 -12.50
N GLY A 211 -1.19 -3.76 -12.40
CA GLY A 211 -1.77 -5.00 -11.91
C GLY A 211 -1.68 -5.21 -10.39
N SER A 212 -1.09 -4.28 -9.64
CA SER A 212 -0.77 -4.43 -8.21
C SER A 212 -1.93 -4.89 -7.32
N GLN A 213 -3.17 -4.52 -7.67
CA GLN A 213 -4.35 -4.84 -6.85
C GLN A 213 -4.84 -6.29 -7.06
N LEU A 214 -4.58 -6.89 -8.22
CA LEU A 214 -5.17 -8.18 -8.61
C LEU A 214 -4.12 -9.26 -8.91
N ILE A 215 -2.93 -8.89 -9.39
CA ILE A 215 -1.84 -9.83 -9.68
C ILE A 215 -1.03 -10.04 -8.40
N THR A 216 -0.96 -11.28 -7.92
CA THR A 216 -0.13 -11.61 -6.74
C THR A 216 1.26 -12.06 -7.18
N ALA A 217 2.13 -11.10 -7.48
CA ALA A 217 3.56 -11.36 -7.66
C ALA A 217 4.28 -11.39 -6.31
N ILE A 218 5.14 -12.38 -6.08
CA ILE A 218 5.79 -12.59 -4.77
C ILE A 218 7.30 -12.71 -4.95
N HIS A 219 8.02 -11.72 -4.46
CA HIS A 219 9.46 -11.72 -4.33
C HIS A 219 9.88 -12.46 -3.06
N GLN A 220 10.73 -13.46 -3.25
CA GLN A 220 11.38 -14.19 -2.18
C GLN A 220 12.63 -13.43 -1.77
N ASN A 221 12.65 -12.92 -0.53
CA ASN A 221 13.76 -12.10 -0.04
C ASN A 221 15.07 -12.89 -0.11
N HIS A 222 16.14 -12.21 -0.51
CA HIS A 222 17.48 -12.77 -0.56
C HIS A 222 18.52 -11.72 -0.15
N ASP A 223 19.69 -12.17 0.25
CA ASP A 223 20.79 -11.28 0.63
C ASP A 223 21.50 -10.72 -0.62
N TYR A 224 21.96 -9.47 -0.59
CA TYR A 224 22.78 -8.87 -1.66
C TYR A 224 24.27 -9.28 -1.59
N ASN A 225 24.58 -10.41 -0.95
CA ASN A 225 25.96 -10.83 -0.64
C ASN A 225 26.81 -11.18 -1.88
N HIS A 226 26.21 -11.28 -3.08
CA HIS A 226 26.89 -11.59 -4.33
C HIS A 226 27.50 -10.36 -5.04
N LEU A 227 27.19 -9.14 -4.58
CA LEU A 227 27.83 -7.92 -5.06
C LEU A 227 28.93 -7.51 -4.08
N SER A 228 30.11 -7.14 -4.60
CA SER A 228 31.30 -6.78 -3.82
C SER A 228 31.04 -5.61 -2.85
N GLY A 229 30.15 -4.69 -3.21
CA GLY A 229 29.63 -3.58 -2.40
C GLY A 229 28.16 -3.71 -1.97
N ARG A 230 27.57 -4.92 -2.07
CA ARG A 230 26.19 -5.24 -1.70
C ARG A 230 25.17 -4.32 -2.41
N ARG A 231 24.11 -3.89 -1.71
CA ARG A 231 23.06 -3.02 -2.25
C ARG A 231 23.60 -1.70 -2.80
N LEU A 232 24.63 -1.10 -2.19
CA LEU A 232 25.17 0.18 -2.67
C LEU A 232 25.75 0.06 -4.08
N GLU A 233 26.40 -1.06 -4.41
CA GLU A 233 26.94 -1.29 -5.76
C GLU A 233 25.83 -1.42 -6.81
N ALA A 234 24.71 -2.09 -6.50
CA ALA A 234 23.57 -2.23 -7.41
C ALA A 234 22.92 -0.89 -7.79
N PHE A 235 22.94 0.08 -6.88
CA PHE A 235 22.26 1.38 -7.04
C PHE A 235 23.20 2.54 -7.37
N GLN A 236 24.47 2.46 -6.98
CA GLN A 236 25.42 3.58 -7.06
C GLN A 236 26.77 3.19 -7.70
N GLY A 237 26.98 1.92 -8.02
CA GLY A 237 28.18 1.43 -8.70
C GLY A 237 28.31 1.97 -10.13
N ILE A 238 29.47 1.75 -10.75
CA ILE A 238 29.80 2.27 -12.09
C ILE A 238 28.75 1.85 -13.13
N GLU A 239 28.31 0.59 -13.11
CA GLU A 239 27.28 0.09 -14.04
C GLU A 239 25.90 0.69 -13.77
N ALA A 240 25.58 0.99 -12.50
CA ALA A 240 24.35 1.71 -12.16
C ALA A 240 24.40 3.17 -12.66
N GLN A 241 25.55 3.83 -12.52
CA GLN A 241 25.76 5.17 -13.08
C GLN A 241 25.68 5.16 -14.61
N GLN A 242 26.23 4.14 -15.26
CA GLN A 242 26.05 3.93 -16.71
C GLN A 242 24.58 3.76 -17.08
N ASN A 243 23.82 2.92 -16.38
CA ASN A 243 22.37 2.81 -16.59
C ASN A 243 21.67 4.17 -16.44
N GLN A 244 22.03 4.98 -15.44
CA GLN A 244 21.47 6.31 -15.24
C GLN A 244 21.72 7.26 -16.42
N THR A 245 22.82 7.10 -17.18
CA THR A 245 23.05 7.90 -18.39
C THR A 245 21.96 7.70 -19.46
N PHE A 246 21.36 6.50 -19.54
CA PHE A 246 20.28 6.22 -20.47
C PHE A 246 18.94 6.83 -20.03
N LEU A 247 18.81 7.18 -18.75
CA LEU A 247 17.64 7.85 -18.18
C LEU A 247 17.67 9.37 -18.37
N GLN A 248 18.84 9.98 -18.57
CA GLN A 248 18.97 11.45 -18.68
C GLN A 248 18.12 11.99 -19.84
N GLY A 249 17.15 12.85 -19.51
CA GLY A 249 16.20 13.43 -20.47
C GLY A 249 15.02 12.53 -20.86
N ARG A 250 14.90 11.33 -20.28
CA ARG A 250 13.76 10.42 -20.47
C ARG A 250 12.88 10.38 -19.22
N LEU A 251 11.58 10.14 -19.39
CA LEU A 251 10.68 9.89 -18.25
C LEU A 251 11.15 8.60 -17.56
N ALA A 252 11.37 8.64 -16.24
CA ALA A 252 11.59 7.44 -15.44
C ALA A 252 10.29 7.15 -14.68
N GLY A 253 9.56 6.11 -15.08
CA GLY A 253 8.22 5.81 -14.56
C GLY A 253 8.20 4.71 -13.51
N ASN A 254 7.10 4.59 -12.78
CA ASN A 254 6.82 3.52 -11.82
C ASN A 254 5.34 3.09 -11.84
N SER A 255 4.91 2.18 -10.96
CA SER A 255 3.51 1.69 -10.98
C SER A 255 2.45 2.77 -10.77
N ALA A 256 2.78 3.87 -10.08
CA ALA A 256 1.86 4.99 -9.86
C ALA A 256 1.71 5.92 -11.06
N ASP A 257 2.57 5.79 -12.07
CA ASP A 257 2.50 6.54 -13.33
C ASP A 257 1.68 5.79 -14.41
N ALA A 258 1.15 4.62 -14.07
CA ALA A 258 0.32 3.82 -14.97
C ALA A 258 -0.91 4.61 -15.46
N THR A 259 -1.28 4.41 -16.72
CA THR A 259 -2.45 5.08 -17.33
C THR A 259 -3.73 4.28 -17.15
N VAL A 260 -3.61 3.00 -16.78
CA VAL A 260 -4.72 2.09 -16.48
C VAL A 260 -4.42 1.36 -15.18
N TYR A 261 -5.44 1.08 -14.37
CA TYR A 261 -5.31 0.23 -13.19
C TYR A 261 -6.42 -0.82 -13.16
N LEU A 262 -6.09 -2.00 -12.63
CA LEU A 262 -7.03 -3.11 -12.59
C LEU A 262 -7.90 -3.05 -11.34
N THR A 263 -9.21 -3.28 -11.52
CA THR A 263 -10.19 -3.38 -10.43
C THR A 263 -11.06 -4.63 -10.61
N PRO A 264 -11.53 -5.30 -9.54
CA PRO A 264 -12.46 -6.41 -9.69
C PRO A 264 -13.75 -5.97 -10.41
N LEU A 265 -14.24 -6.79 -11.33
CA LEU A 265 -15.57 -6.63 -11.90
C LEU A 265 -16.61 -7.01 -10.85
N SER A 266 -17.44 -6.05 -10.44
CA SER A 266 -18.60 -6.32 -9.59
C SER A 266 -19.83 -6.62 -10.45
N SER A 267 -20.56 -7.70 -10.12
CA SER A 267 -21.81 -8.09 -10.79
C SER A 267 -23.02 -7.21 -10.43
N ASN A 268 -22.92 -6.46 -9.32
CA ASN A 268 -23.89 -5.47 -8.87
C ASN A 268 -23.23 -4.09 -8.85
N HIS A 269 -24.02 -3.01 -8.98
CA HIS A 269 -23.51 -1.66 -8.72
C HIS A 269 -23.14 -1.53 -7.24
N THR A 270 -21.87 -1.78 -6.92
CA THR A 270 -21.30 -1.52 -5.60
C THR A 270 -20.94 -0.05 -5.52
N PRO A 271 -21.26 0.67 -4.43
CA PRO A 271 -20.88 2.06 -4.28
C PRO A 271 -19.36 2.22 -4.36
N LYS A 272 -18.85 3.38 -4.78
CA LYS A 272 -17.40 3.63 -4.73
C LYS A 272 -16.90 3.80 -3.30
N VAL A 273 -17.70 4.46 -2.45
CA VAL A 273 -17.35 4.73 -1.05
C VAL A 273 -18.45 4.25 -0.11
N SER A 274 -18.08 3.57 0.97
CA SER A 274 -18.95 3.38 2.14
C SER A 274 -18.59 4.38 3.22
N VAL A 275 -19.54 5.21 3.63
CA VAL A 275 -19.40 6.10 4.77
C VAL A 275 -20.06 5.46 5.99
N ILE A 276 -19.25 5.06 6.96
CA ILE A 276 -19.69 4.45 8.21
C ILE A 276 -19.81 5.54 9.27
N ILE A 277 -21.03 5.85 9.69
CA ILE A 277 -21.36 6.84 10.70
C ILE A 277 -21.71 6.10 12.00
N SER A 278 -20.95 6.37 13.06
CA SER A 278 -21.26 5.85 14.39
C SER A 278 -22.08 6.86 15.20
N MET A 279 -23.07 6.38 15.94
CA MET A 279 -23.85 7.17 16.89
C MET A 279 -23.84 6.47 18.24
N THR A 280 -23.49 7.16 19.32
CA THR A 280 -23.41 6.59 20.69
C THR A 280 -24.59 7.06 21.55
N SER A 281 -24.83 6.39 22.69
CA SER A 281 -25.98 6.59 23.58
C SER A 281 -26.07 7.97 24.28
N ALA A 282 -27.26 8.26 24.83
CA ALA A 282 -27.77 9.60 25.15
C ALA A 282 -27.29 10.28 26.46
N GLU A 283 -26.37 9.68 27.22
CA GLU A 283 -25.85 10.33 28.45
C GLU A 283 -24.90 11.51 28.14
N GLU A 284 -24.21 11.51 27.00
CA GLU A 284 -23.51 12.70 26.49
C GLU A 284 -24.49 13.72 25.85
N GLU A 285 -25.65 13.27 25.36
CA GLU A 285 -26.64 14.11 24.67
C GLU A 285 -27.42 15.05 25.58
N THR A 286 -27.69 14.64 26.82
CA THR A 286 -28.45 15.47 27.77
C THR A 286 -27.71 16.79 28.09
N ARG A 287 -26.39 16.85 27.81
CA ARG A 287 -25.58 18.08 27.84
C ARG A 287 -25.29 18.71 26.47
N ARG A 288 -25.48 18.02 25.34
CA ARG A 288 -24.82 18.37 24.05
C ARG A 288 -25.71 18.44 22.78
N GLY A 289 -27.00 18.07 22.86
CA GLY A 289 -28.03 18.43 21.88
C GLY A 289 -28.12 17.57 20.60
N SER A 290 -29.35 17.34 20.11
CA SER A 290 -29.72 16.51 18.94
C SER A 290 -29.21 17.02 17.58
N SER A 291 -28.55 18.17 17.53
CA SER A 291 -28.14 18.84 16.29
C SER A 291 -26.86 18.28 15.67
N LEU A 292 -25.96 17.69 16.46
CA LEU A 292 -24.64 17.22 15.96
C LEU A 292 -24.76 15.98 15.09
N ARG A 293 -25.63 15.02 15.43
CA ARG A 293 -25.87 13.81 14.63
C ARG A 293 -26.47 14.13 13.27
N SER A 294 -27.44 15.05 13.25
CA SER A 294 -28.02 15.55 11.99
C SER A 294 -26.95 16.23 11.13
N GLN A 295 -26.08 17.07 11.73
CA GLN A 295 -25.00 17.72 10.99
C GLN A 295 -24.01 16.73 10.36
N ALA A 296 -23.65 15.66 11.08
CA ALA A 296 -22.80 14.61 10.53
C ALA A 296 -23.43 13.96 9.28
N ILE A 297 -24.68 13.50 9.38
CA ILE A 297 -25.39 12.89 8.23
C ILE A 297 -25.62 13.91 7.10
N ASP A 298 -26.08 15.12 7.44
CA ASP A 298 -26.31 16.21 6.49
C ASP A 298 -25.03 16.52 5.70
N SER A 299 -23.86 16.48 6.34
CA SER A 299 -22.56 16.69 5.68
C SER A 299 -22.19 15.64 4.64
N VAL A 300 -22.66 14.40 4.84
CA VAL A 300 -22.47 13.30 3.88
C VAL A 300 -23.47 13.45 2.72
N TYR A 301 -24.71 13.81 3.00
CA TYR A 301 -25.72 14.11 1.97
C TYR A 301 -25.36 15.32 1.08
N GLN A 302 -24.56 16.25 1.61
CA GLN A 302 -24.09 17.44 0.88
C GLN A 302 -22.77 17.23 0.13
N GLN A 303 -22.25 15.99 0.08
CA GLN A 303 -21.03 15.70 -0.68
C GLN A 303 -21.25 15.93 -2.18
N THR A 304 -20.22 16.48 -2.86
CA THR A 304 -20.23 16.67 -4.31
C THR A 304 -20.01 15.37 -5.09
N PHE A 305 -19.42 14.37 -4.44
CA PHE A 305 -19.26 13.02 -4.98
C PHE A 305 -20.51 12.21 -4.66
N THR A 306 -21.11 11.52 -5.63
CA THR A 306 -22.44 10.91 -5.47
C THR A 306 -22.45 9.37 -5.43
N ASP A 307 -21.35 8.70 -5.76
CA ASP A 307 -21.26 7.24 -5.80
C ASP A 307 -20.85 6.66 -4.44
N PHE A 308 -21.74 6.79 -3.46
CA PHE A 308 -21.48 6.34 -2.09
C PHE A 308 -22.72 5.72 -1.43
N GLU A 309 -22.50 4.92 -0.40
CA GLU A 309 -23.53 4.49 0.54
C GLU A 309 -23.29 5.09 1.93
N ILE A 310 -24.36 5.20 2.72
CA ILE A 310 -24.31 5.67 4.10
C ILE A 310 -24.75 4.53 5.02
N ILE A 311 -23.86 4.10 5.90
CA ILE A 311 -24.13 3.10 6.93
C ILE A 311 -24.15 3.81 8.27
N VAL A 312 -25.27 3.76 8.98
CA VAL A 312 -25.41 4.34 10.31
C VAL A 312 -25.48 3.21 11.32
N ILE A 313 -24.51 3.15 12.22
CA ILE A 313 -24.51 2.25 13.37
C ILE A 313 -24.95 3.04 14.59
N ASP A 314 -26.17 2.79 15.05
CA ASP A 314 -26.71 3.29 16.30
C ASP A 314 -26.35 2.36 17.44
N ASP A 315 -25.37 2.79 18.22
CA ASP A 315 -24.79 2.15 19.39
C ASP A 315 -25.42 2.73 20.68
N SER A 316 -26.74 2.88 20.66
CA SER A 316 -27.52 3.37 21.80
C SER A 316 -28.27 2.25 22.51
N PHE A 317 -28.59 2.45 23.79
CA PHE A 317 -29.31 1.44 24.59
C PHE A 317 -30.71 1.11 24.04
N THR A 318 -31.44 2.10 23.50
CA THR A 318 -32.87 1.97 23.20
C THR A 318 -33.20 1.93 21.72
N GLY A 319 -32.30 2.36 20.82
CA GLY A 319 -32.53 2.37 19.37
C GLY A 319 -33.71 3.26 18.93
N GLU A 320 -34.17 4.16 19.79
CA GLU A 320 -35.38 4.97 19.61
C GLU A 320 -35.31 5.92 18.40
N MET A 321 -34.11 6.19 17.89
CA MET A 321 -33.87 7.11 16.79
C MET A 321 -34.20 6.56 15.40
N ARG A 322 -34.39 5.23 15.29
CA ARG A 322 -34.58 4.57 13.99
C ARG A 322 -35.71 5.18 13.17
N SER A 323 -36.85 5.45 13.81
CA SER A 323 -38.04 5.98 13.13
C SER A 323 -37.81 7.41 12.62
N GLN A 324 -37.16 8.26 13.41
CA GLN A 324 -36.89 9.66 13.06
C GLN A 324 -35.85 9.77 11.92
N LEU A 325 -34.75 9.02 12.03
CA LEU A 325 -33.67 9.08 11.05
C LEU A 325 -34.07 8.50 9.70
N LYS A 326 -34.83 7.39 9.67
CA LYS A 326 -35.30 6.81 8.41
C LYS A 326 -36.25 7.73 7.64
N VAL A 327 -37.06 8.52 8.34
CA VAL A 327 -37.97 9.49 7.71
C VAL A 327 -37.17 10.65 7.10
N LYS A 328 -36.18 11.18 7.83
CA LYS A 328 -35.37 12.30 7.34
C LYS A 328 -34.35 11.88 6.27
N TYR A 329 -33.81 10.67 6.38
CA TYR A 329 -32.70 10.16 5.57
C TYR A 329 -33.06 8.80 4.95
N PRO A 330 -33.83 8.76 3.87
CA PRO A 330 -34.34 7.49 3.33
C PRO A 330 -33.25 6.58 2.70
N LEU A 331 -32.04 7.10 2.47
CA LEU A 331 -30.95 6.37 1.82
C LEU A 331 -29.96 5.74 2.81
N ILE A 332 -30.13 5.95 4.12
CA ILE A 332 -29.22 5.37 5.11
C ILE A 332 -29.53 3.88 5.33
N ASN A 333 -28.49 3.07 5.37
CA ASN A 333 -28.54 1.74 5.95
C ASN A 333 -28.35 1.85 7.47
N TYR A 334 -29.47 1.98 8.19
CA TYR A 334 -29.47 2.10 9.65
C TYR A 334 -29.50 0.73 10.33
N ILE A 335 -28.55 0.52 11.24
CA ILE A 335 -28.41 -0.67 12.07
C ILE A 335 -28.29 -0.24 13.52
N HIS A 336 -29.09 -0.87 14.36
CA HIS A 336 -29.00 -0.70 15.81
C HIS A 336 -28.22 -1.86 16.43
N GLN A 337 -27.40 -1.55 17.43
CA GLN A 337 -26.72 -2.50 18.31
C GLN A 337 -26.78 -2.00 19.76
N PRO A 338 -26.73 -2.89 20.77
CA PRO A 338 -26.54 -2.47 22.15
C PRO A 338 -25.23 -1.68 22.31
N ASP A 339 -25.18 -0.74 23.26
CA ASP A 339 -24.00 0.09 23.54
C ASP A 339 -22.75 -0.76 23.79
N GLN A 340 -21.87 -0.80 22.80
CA GLN A 340 -20.60 -1.54 22.78
C GLN A 340 -19.40 -0.64 22.49
N GLY A 341 -19.63 0.66 22.37
CA GLY A 341 -18.64 1.68 22.05
C GLY A 341 -18.41 1.89 20.55
N ILE A 342 -17.94 3.10 20.22
CA ILE A 342 -17.70 3.57 18.84
C ILE A 342 -16.80 2.64 18.01
N VAL A 343 -15.81 1.98 18.64
CA VAL A 343 -14.91 1.06 17.95
C VAL A 343 -15.64 -0.21 17.49
N ALA A 344 -16.52 -0.75 18.33
CA ALA A 344 -17.39 -1.87 17.96
C ALA A 344 -18.33 -1.46 16.81
N ALA A 345 -18.87 -0.23 16.87
CA ALA A 345 -19.70 0.32 15.81
C ALA A 345 -18.93 0.46 14.47
N TRP A 346 -17.68 0.94 14.48
CA TRP A 346 -16.86 1.01 13.26
C TRP A 346 -16.61 -0.36 12.65
N ASN A 347 -16.25 -1.36 13.46
CA ASN A 347 -16.04 -2.72 12.99
C ASN A 347 -17.32 -3.33 12.43
N ARG A 348 -18.46 -3.12 13.10
CA ARG A 348 -19.76 -3.59 12.62
C ARG A 348 -20.13 -2.96 11.29
N GLY A 349 -19.88 -1.66 11.12
CA GLY A 349 -20.07 -0.97 9.84
C GLY A 349 -19.14 -1.49 8.74
N LEU A 350 -17.90 -1.83 9.08
CA LEU A 350 -16.91 -2.36 8.14
C LEU A 350 -17.31 -3.76 7.62
N GLU A 351 -17.90 -4.61 8.46
CA GLU A 351 -18.36 -5.95 8.07
C GLU A 351 -19.40 -5.95 6.94
N ILE A 352 -20.20 -4.89 6.86
CA ILE A 352 -21.33 -4.79 5.92
C ILE A 352 -21.08 -3.82 4.77
N ALA A 353 -20.02 -3.02 4.85
CA ALA A 353 -19.65 -2.08 3.82
C ALA A 353 -19.35 -2.79 2.49
N GLN A 354 -19.79 -2.20 1.38
CA GLN A 354 -19.61 -2.76 0.03
C GLN A 354 -18.72 -1.89 -0.86
N GLY A 355 -18.32 -0.72 -0.37
CA GLY A 355 -17.54 0.26 -1.10
C GLY A 355 -16.13 -0.21 -1.43
N GLU A 356 -15.57 0.28 -2.53
CA GLU A 356 -14.13 0.12 -2.81
C GLU A 356 -13.28 0.83 -1.76
N PHE A 357 -13.79 1.95 -1.24
CA PHE A 357 -13.16 2.74 -0.19
C PHE A 357 -14.07 2.89 1.04
N ILE A 358 -13.46 2.98 2.22
CA ILE A 358 -14.13 3.12 3.50
C ILE A 358 -13.75 4.45 4.15
N SER A 359 -14.74 5.22 4.56
CA SER A 359 -14.58 6.43 5.37
C SER A 359 -15.39 6.28 6.65
N PHE A 360 -14.83 6.68 7.78
CA PHE A 360 -15.54 6.70 9.07
C PHE A 360 -15.97 8.12 9.42
N LEU A 361 -17.12 8.28 10.05
CA LEU A 361 -17.60 9.56 10.57
C LEU A 361 -18.07 9.36 11.99
N GLN A 362 -17.43 10.08 12.91
CA GLN A 362 -17.78 10.04 14.33
C GLN A 362 -18.64 11.24 14.73
N PRO A 363 -19.39 11.15 15.84
CA PRO A 363 -20.11 12.28 16.38
C PRO A 363 -19.18 13.49 16.60
N GLY A 364 -19.69 14.69 16.33
CA GLY A 364 -18.92 15.94 16.46
C GLY A 364 -18.02 16.26 15.26
N ASP A 365 -17.87 15.37 14.29
CA ASP A 365 -17.16 15.66 13.02
C ASP A 365 -18.16 15.92 11.87
N VAL A 366 -17.75 16.76 10.92
CA VAL A 366 -18.50 17.15 9.72
C VAL A 366 -17.57 17.04 8.52
N PHE A 367 -18.01 16.36 7.46
CA PHE A 367 -17.28 16.35 6.19
C PHE A 367 -17.44 17.69 5.47
N LEU A 368 -16.32 18.21 4.94
CA LEU A 368 -16.39 19.34 4.02
C LEU A 368 -16.94 18.85 2.66
N PRO A 369 -17.64 19.70 1.88
CA PRO A 369 -18.46 19.25 0.75
C PRO A 369 -17.74 18.45 -0.33
N ASP A 370 -16.43 18.62 -0.49
CA ASP A 370 -15.62 17.98 -1.53
C ASP A 370 -14.65 16.91 -1.01
N LYS A 371 -14.78 16.49 0.25
CA LYS A 371 -13.93 15.45 0.87
C LYS A 371 -13.85 14.20 0.02
N LEU A 372 -14.99 13.57 -0.26
CA LEU A 372 -15.02 12.28 -0.94
C LEU A 372 -14.46 12.40 -2.35
N ALA A 373 -14.85 13.45 -3.10
CA ALA A 373 -14.36 13.72 -4.45
C ALA A 373 -12.82 13.87 -4.47
N ARG A 374 -12.26 14.67 -3.56
CA ARG A 374 -10.81 14.90 -3.49
C ARG A 374 -10.03 13.64 -3.12
N GLN A 375 -10.49 12.88 -2.14
CA GLN A 375 -9.78 11.69 -1.68
C GLN A 375 -9.87 10.55 -2.70
N VAL A 376 -11.02 10.34 -3.34
CA VAL A 376 -11.18 9.36 -4.44
C VAL A 376 -10.26 9.72 -5.61
N ALA A 377 -10.19 11.01 -5.99
CA ALA A 377 -9.32 11.45 -7.07
C ALA A 377 -7.84 11.13 -6.83
N CYS A 378 -7.36 11.11 -5.58
CA CYS A 378 -5.97 10.71 -5.28
C CYS A 378 -5.70 9.25 -5.66
N PHE A 379 -6.62 8.33 -5.35
CA PHE A 379 -6.48 6.92 -5.72
C PHE A 379 -6.40 6.72 -7.24
N GLU A 380 -7.22 7.48 -7.99
CA GLU A 380 -7.27 7.41 -9.46
C GLU A 380 -6.05 8.06 -10.12
N GLN A 381 -5.58 9.20 -9.59
CA GLN A 381 -4.37 9.88 -10.08
C GLN A 381 -3.08 9.08 -9.86
N LYS A 382 -3.09 8.14 -8.90
CA LYS A 382 -1.96 7.25 -8.62
C LYS A 382 -2.21 5.82 -9.10
N ALA A 383 -3.11 5.64 -10.06
CA ALA A 383 -3.38 4.37 -10.73
C ALA A 383 -3.56 3.19 -9.77
N GLY A 384 -4.33 3.37 -8.69
CA GLY A 384 -4.58 2.32 -7.71
C GLY A 384 -3.36 1.94 -6.85
N SER A 385 -2.27 2.71 -6.88
CA SER A 385 -1.05 2.45 -6.09
C SER A 385 -1.15 2.93 -4.64
N LEU A 386 -2.29 3.47 -4.20
CA LEU A 386 -2.52 3.93 -2.84
C LEU A 386 -3.45 3.00 -2.08
N GLU A 387 -3.19 2.90 -0.79
CA GLU A 387 -3.97 2.17 0.21
C GLU A 387 -4.76 3.09 1.14
N MET A 388 -4.25 4.30 1.37
CA MET A 388 -4.90 5.29 2.24
C MET A 388 -4.72 6.70 1.67
N VAL A 389 -5.69 7.57 1.94
CA VAL A 389 -5.58 9.00 1.68
C VAL A 389 -5.95 9.75 2.96
N PHE A 390 -5.02 10.56 3.45
CA PHE A 390 -5.18 11.42 4.62
C PHE A 390 -5.58 12.84 4.20
N SER A 391 -6.08 13.62 5.14
CA SER A 391 -6.14 15.08 5.04
C SER A 391 -5.92 15.72 6.40
N SER A 392 -5.71 17.04 6.40
CA SER A 392 -5.87 17.87 7.60
C SER A 392 -7.35 17.99 8.01
N TRP A 393 -7.62 18.60 9.17
CA TRP A 393 -8.95 18.95 9.66
C TRP A 393 -8.96 20.34 10.31
N LEU A 394 -10.16 20.92 10.42
CA LEU A 394 -10.44 22.18 11.08
C LEU A 394 -11.08 21.96 12.44
N THR A 395 -11.06 22.99 13.28
CA THR A 395 -11.84 23.08 14.52
C THR A 395 -13.01 24.04 14.33
N ALA A 396 -14.01 24.00 15.22
CA ALA A 396 -15.22 24.84 15.16
C ALA A 396 -14.93 26.35 15.07
N SER A 397 -13.80 26.83 15.59
CA SER A 397 -13.34 28.23 15.45
C SER A 397 -12.86 28.58 14.04
N GLY A 398 -12.89 27.65 13.09
CA GLY A 398 -12.40 27.82 11.72
C GLY A 398 -10.87 27.84 11.61
N SER A 399 -10.15 27.78 12.73
CA SER A 399 -8.71 27.61 12.75
C SER A 399 -8.35 26.17 12.37
N ARG A 400 -7.34 26.01 11.50
CA ARG A 400 -6.58 24.76 11.46
C ARG A 400 -6.10 24.50 12.88
N ASP A 401 -6.17 23.26 13.34
CA ASP A 401 -5.49 22.91 14.56
C ASP A 401 -4.00 23.26 14.37
N ASN A 402 -3.47 24.19 15.17
CA ASN A 402 -2.08 24.71 15.07
C ASN A 402 -1.03 23.60 15.28
N THR A 403 -1.46 22.37 15.54
CA THR A 403 -0.63 21.17 15.67
C THR A 403 -0.17 20.57 14.34
N ILE A 404 -0.77 20.95 13.19
CA ILE A 404 -0.40 20.40 11.86
C ILE A 404 0.63 21.31 11.19
N ASN A 405 1.91 20.98 11.34
CA ASN A 405 2.98 21.69 10.64
C ASN A 405 2.99 21.29 9.15
N ILE A 406 2.32 22.05 8.29
CA ILE A 406 2.22 21.83 6.83
C ILE A 406 3.61 21.66 6.18
N ALA A 407 4.65 22.34 6.70
CA ALA A 407 6.01 22.22 6.18
C ALA A 407 6.61 20.82 6.45
N ALA A 408 6.26 20.17 7.56
CA ALA A 408 6.64 18.79 7.83
C ALA A 408 5.99 17.79 6.84
N PHE A 409 4.96 18.21 6.10
CA PHE A 409 4.21 17.38 5.17
C PHE A 409 4.55 17.60 3.70
N GLN A 410 5.33 18.62 3.33
CA GLN A 410 5.60 18.94 1.93
C GLN A 410 6.17 17.77 1.10
N SER A 411 7.04 16.93 1.67
CA SER A 411 7.59 15.76 0.95
C SER A 411 6.56 14.63 0.75
N VAL A 412 5.63 14.47 1.69
CA VAL A 412 4.49 13.53 1.61
C VAL A 412 3.47 14.03 0.58
N LEU A 413 3.15 15.32 0.61
CA LEU A 413 2.24 16.00 -0.32
C LEU A 413 2.73 15.90 -1.78
N GLN A 414 4.05 15.96 -1.99
CA GLN A 414 4.66 15.90 -3.33
C GLN A 414 4.91 14.48 -3.83
N GLY A 415 4.63 13.44 -3.05
CA GLY A 415 4.76 12.03 -3.46
C GLY A 415 6.18 11.59 -3.87
N ARG A 416 7.21 12.44 -3.71
CA ARG A 416 8.60 12.15 -4.06
C ARG A 416 9.23 11.13 -3.13
N GLU A 417 8.77 11.11 -1.87
CA GLU A 417 9.10 10.08 -0.87
C GLU A 417 7.87 9.22 -0.58
N GLY A 418 6.66 9.83 -0.63
CA GLY A 418 5.31 9.36 -0.27
C GLY A 418 4.78 7.99 -0.75
N LEU A 419 5.48 7.29 -1.62
CA LEU A 419 5.05 5.97 -2.14
C LEU A 419 5.93 4.81 -1.64
N HIS A 420 6.89 5.11 -0.76
CA HIS A 420 7.76 4.14 -0.11
C HIS A 420 7.48 4.07 1.40
N GLY A 421 6.54 3.21 1.80
CA GLY A 421 6.37 2.80 3.19
C GLY A 421 5.98 3.94 4.14
N VAL A 422 4.68 4.02 4.46
CA VAL A 422 4.08 4.99 5.40
C VAL A 422 4.87 5.16 6.72
N HIS A 423 5.67 4.18 7.13
CA HIS A 423 6.46 4.16 8.36
C HIS A 423 7.60 5.16 8.39
N ALA A 424 8.16 5.54 7.25
CA ALA A 424 9.24 6.54 7.20
C ALA A 424 8.74 7.95 7.59
N TRP A 425 7.46 8.26 7.35
CA TRP A 425 6.89 9.61 7.60
C TRP A 425 5.93 9.64 8.78
N MET A 426 5.19 8.54 9.04
CA MET A 426 4.24 8.49 10.14
C MET A 426 4.93 8.45 11.50
N LEU A 427 5.98 7.64 11.69
CA LEU A 427 6.62 7.49 13.01
C LEU A 427 7.03 8.83 13.64
N PRO A 428 7.56 9.80 12.87
CA PRO A 428 7.86 11.11 13.42
C PRO A 428 6.68 12.05 13.72
N THR A 429 5.50 11.79 13.13
CA THR A 429 4.36 12.72 13.16
C THR A 429 3.04 12.01 13.48
N LEU A 430 3.13 10.85 14.15
CA LEU A 430 2.04 9.86 14.32
C LEU A 430 0.70 10.48 14.67
N TRP A 431 0.73 11.47 15.57
CA TRP A 431 -0.45 12.07 16.19
C TRP A 431 -1.12 13.18 15.36
N GLN A 432 -0.40 13.75 14.40
CA GLN A 432 -0.92 14.80 13.52
C GLN A 432 -1.90 14.24 12.45
N PHE A 433 -2.12 12.93 12.42
CA PHE A 433 -2.98 12.23 11.46
C PHE A 433 -4.17 11.47 12.09
N ILE A 434 -4.29 11.44 13.42
CA ILE A 434 -5.20 10.54 14.13
C ILE A 434 -6.57 11.21 14.32
N ARG A 435 -7.18 11.58 13.20
CA ARG A 435 -8.62 11.76 13.14
C ARG A 435 -9.15 10.78 12.13
N THR A 436 -9.79 9.71 12.59
CA THR A 436 -10.30 8.62 11.73
C THR A 436 -11.16 9.17 10.59
N SER A 437 -11.93 10.23 10.86
CA SER A 437 -12.76 10.89 9.86
C SER A 437 -12.01 11.58 8.73
N ALA A 438 -10.74 11.95 8.93
CA ALA A 438 -9.90 12.56 7.90
C ALA A 438 -9.20 11.54 6.97
N ILE A 439 -9.50 10.25 7.12
CA ILE A 439 -8.83 9.17 6.39
C ILE A 439 -9.84 8.45 5.50
N LEU A 440 -9.45 8.19 4.25
CA LEU A 440 -10.14 7.29 3.34
C LEU A 440 -9.26 6.06 3.12
N PHE A 441 -9.79 4.88 3.43
CA PHE A 441 -9.07 3.60 3.35
C PHE A 441 -9.50 2.81 2.12
N ARG A 442 -8.56 2.09 1.49
CA ARG A 442 -8.90 1.02 0.55
C ARG A 442 -9.51 -0.16 1.32
N HIS A 443 -10.73 -0.53 0.96
CA HIS A 443 -11.50 -1.55 1.68
C HIS A 443 -10.78 -2.91 1.73
N SER A 444 -10.18 -3.34 0.61
CA SER A 444 -9.46 -4.61 0.52
C SER A 444 -8.30 -4.75 1.53
N TRP A 445 -7.72 -3.64 2.00
CA TRP A 445 -6.68 -3.65 3.02
C TRP A 445 -7.23 -3.82 4.43
N LEU A 446 -8.38 -3.21 4.73
CA LEU A 446 -9.08 -3.42 6.00
C LEU A 446 -9.62 -4.86 6.10
N GLN A 447 -10.16 -5.41 5.02
CA GLN A 447 -10.59 -6.81 4.98
C GLN A 447 -9.42 -7.79 5.20
N ARG A 448 -8.24 -7.44 4.66
CA ARG A 448 -7.06 -8.28 4.71
C ARG A 448 -6.40 -8.32 6.09
N TYR A 449 -6.30 -7.17 6.76
CA TYR A 449 -5.51 -7.02 7.98
C TYR A 449 -6.36 -6.76 9.23
N GLY A 450 -7.68 -6.76 9.09
CA GLY A 450 -8.62 -6.44 10.15
C GLY A 450 -8.91 -4.95 10.25
N GLY A 451 -10.02 -4.63 10.92
CA GLY A 451 -10.41 -3.27 11.27
C GLY A 451 -9.71 -2.79 12.54
N PHE A 452 -10.50 -2.24 13.45
CA PHE A 452 -10.03 -1.62 14.68
C PHE A 452 -9.93 -2.63 15.84
N HIS A 453 -8.93 -2.46 16.70
CA HIS A 453 -8.74 -3.26 17.91
C HIS A 453 -9.81 -2.90 18.97
N PRO A 454 -10.70 -3.84 19.36
CA PRO A 454 -11.92 -3.52 20.10
C PRO A 454 -11.69 -3.04 21.55
N GLN A 455 -10.52 -3.31 22.13
CA GLN A 455 -10.20 -2.93 23.52
C GLN A 455 -9.45 -1.60 23.65
N LEU A 456 -9.11 -0.93 22.54
CA LEU A 456 -8.37 0.33 22.56
C LEU A 456 -9.33 1.52 22.44
N SER A 457 -8.92 2.68 22.96
CA SER A 457 -9.62 3.94 22.70
C SER A 457 -9.67 4.26 21.19
N PRO A 458 -10.61 5.10 20.73
CA PRO A 458 -10.77 5.41 19.29
C PRO A 458 -9.50 5.95 18.63
N GLN A 459 -8.76 6.82 19.30
CA GLN A 459 -7.49 7.35 18.81
C GLN A 459 -6.41 6.26 18.79
N ALA A 460 -6.29 5.49 19.88
CA ALA A 460 -5.30 4.41 19.98
C ALA A 460 -5.53 3.31 18.95
N THR A 461 -6.79 2.91 18.71
CA THR A 461 -7.07 1.89 17.70
C THR A 461 -6.81 2.39 16.29
N THR A 462 -7.06 3.66 15.99
CA THR A 462 -6.72 4.23 14.69
C THR A 462 -5.20 4.23 14.50
N LEU A 463 -4.44 4.60 15.52
CA LEU A 463 -2.99 4.52 15.49
C LEU A 463 -2.49 3.09 15.28
N ASP A 464 -3.02 2.11 16.01
CA ASP A 464 -2.62 0.71 15.88
C ASP A 464 -2.83 0.18 14.46
N LEU A 465 -4.01 0.48 13.88
CA LEU A 465 -4.34 0.11 12.51
C LEU A 465 -3.36 0.75 11.53
N LEU A 466 -3.12 2.06 11.64
CA LEU A 466 -2.19 2.77 10.75
C LEU A 466 -0.76 2.22 10.85
N LEU A 467 -0.27 1.95 12.07
CA LEU A 467 1.01 1.32 12.31
C LEU A 467 1.06 -0.08 11.68
N ASN A 468 0.00 -0.88 11.84
CA ASN A 468 -0.08 -2.20 11.22
C ASN A 468 0.02 -2.12 9.69
N LEU A 469 -0.87 -1.40 9.03
CA LEU A 469 -0.90 -1.24 7.56
C LEU A 469 0.43 -0.69 7.04
N SER A 470 1.02 0.26 7.76
CA SER A 470 2.31 0.86 7.45
C SER A 470 3.48 -0.15 7.50
N SER A 471 3.50 -1.04 8.50
CA SER A 471 4.49 -2.14 8.57
C SER A 471 4.31 -3.16 7.44
N ARG A 472 3.10 -3.25 6.87
CA ARG A 472 2.77 -4.11 5.73
C ARG A 472 3.07 -3.45 4.38
N GLY A 473 3.62 -2.24 4.36
CA GLY A 473 3.99 -1.55 3.12
C GLY A 473 2.84 -0.83 2.43
N ALA A 474 1.76 -0.52 3.16
CA ALA A 474 0.74 0.40 2.66
C ALA A 474 1.39 1.72 2.21
N ALA A 475 0.94 2.23 1.08
CA ALA A 475 1.28 3.54 0.53
C ALA A 475 0.12 4.50 0.77
N ALA A 476 0.46 5.75 1.06
CA ALA A 476 -0.54 6.76 1.34
C ALA A 476 -0.07 8.14 0.92
N VAL A 477 -1.03 9.03 0.70
CA VAL A 477 -0.79 10.46 0.49
C VAL A 477 -1.62 11.27 1.45
N CYS A 478 -1.22 12.50 1.71
CA CYS A 478 -2.01 13.46 2.46
C CYS A 478 -2.48 14.58 1.51
N LEU A 479 -3.67 15.11 1.73
CA LEU A 479 -4.18 16.29 1.06
C LEU A 479 -3.72 17.57 1.79
N GLU A 480 -3.34 18.60 1.04
CA GLU A 480 -2.95 19.91 1.60
C GLU A 480 -4.12 20.65 2.26
N GLN A 481 -5.31 20.45 1.71
CA GLN A 481 -6.53 21.07 2.18
C GLN A 481 -7.21 20.17 3.21
N PRO A 482 -7.79 20.75 4.27
CA PRO A 482 -8.59 19.98 5.20
C PRO A 482 -9.82 19.42 4.50
N THR A 483 -10.31 18.27 4.96
CA THR A 483 -11.55 17.68 4.45
C THR A 483 -12.61 17.44 5.52
N VAL A 484 -12.28 17.74 6.78
CA VAL A 484 -13.16 17.54 7.94
C VAL A 484 -13.12 18.77 8.82
N CYS A 485 -14.27 19.12 9.41
CA CYS A 485 -14.38 20.09 10.50
C CYS A 485 -14.83 19.36 11.77
N CYS A 486 -14.10 19.57 12.87
CA CYS A 486 -14.43 19.06 14.18
C CYS A 486 -15.18 20.14 14.98
N LEU A 487 -16.45 19.88 15.25
CA LEU A 487 -17.35 20.77 15.97
C LEU A 487 -17.16 20.70 17.49
N GLU A 488 -16.72 19.55 18.01
CA GLU A 488 -16.43 19.38 19.44
C GLU A 488 -14.96 19.64 19.77
N THR A 489 -14.72 20.64 20.63
CA THR A 489 -13.40 20.92 21.20
C THR A 489 -13.54 21.08 22.72
N GLN A 490 -13.94 20.02 23.42
CA GLN A 490 -13.70 20.02 24.86
C GLN A 490 -12.19 19.91 25.11
N PRO A 491 -11.63 20.70 26.03
CA PRO A 491 -10.24 20.53 26.44
C PRO A 491 -10.04 19.10 26.93
N LEU A 492 -8.99 18.43 26.45
CA LEU A 492 -8.64 17.11 26.93
C LEU A 492 -8.34 17.18 28.44
N THR A 493 -8.90 16.24 29.20
CA THR A 493 -8.60 16.15 30.64
C THR A 493 -7.22 15.54 30.83
N LEU A 494 -6.59 15.80 31.99
CA LEU A 494 -5.31 15.16 32.34
C LEU A 494 -5.43 13.63 32.40
N GLU A 495 -6.58 13.10 32.81
CA GLU A 495 -6.87 11.67 32.81
C GLU A 495 -6.87 11.11 31.38
N THR A 496 -7.56 11.77 30.46
CA THR A 496 -7.57 11.40 29.02
C THR A 496 -6.17 11.44 28.42
N ILE A 497 -5.39 12.49 28.70
CA ILE A 497 -4.01 12.61 28.19
C ILE A 497 -3.12 11.50 28.79
N SER A 498 -3.31 11.15 30.06
CA SER A 498 -2.56 10.07 30.72
C SER A 498 -2.92 8.69 30.14
N GLN A 499 -4.19 8.46 29.82
CA GLN A 499 -4.63 7.25 29.12
C GLN A 499 -4.00 7.17 27.73
N MET A 500 -4.06 8.26 26.95
CA MET A 500 -3.42 8.34 25.64
C MET A 500 -1.93 8.04 25.73
N ALA A 501 -1.23 8.59 26.73
CA ALA A 501 0.19 8.32 26.98
C ALA A 501 0.48 6.84 27.21
N SER A 502 -0.29 6.18 28.07
CA SER A 502 -0.15 4.75 28.37
C SER A 502 -0.42 3.88 27.14
N GLU A 503 -1.50 4.16 26.40
CA GLU A 503 -1.86 3.43 25.18
C GLU A 503 -0.80 3.62 24.10
N SER A 504 -0.29 4.86 23.94
CA SER A 504 0.79 5.19 23.01
C SER A 504 2.05 4.37 23.28
N GLU A 505 2.46 4.28 24.54
CA GLU A 505 3.64 3.52 24.94
C GLU A 505 3.47 2.04 24.58
N GLN A 506 2.33 1.47 24.94
CA GLN A 506 2.00 0.07 24.64
C GLN A 506 2.00 -0.18 23.13
N LEU A 507 1.41 0.71 22.33
CA LEU A 507 1.33 0.57 20.88
C LEU A 507 2.69 0.65 20.22
N LEU A 508 3.53 1.60 20.61
CA LEU A 508 4.88 1.73 20.06
C LEU A 508 5.73 0.51 20.44
N ARG A 509 5.69 0.07 21.70
CA ARG A 509 6.37 -1.15 22.16
C ARG A 509 5.94 -2.36 21.36
N ASN A 510 4.62 -2.54 21.21
CA ASN A 510 4.06 -3.64 20.43
C ASN A 510 4.50 -3.56 18.98
N TYR A 511 4.38 -2.39 18.35
CA TYR A 511 4.78 -2.16 16.96
C TYR A 511 6.24 -2.53 16.73
N PHE A 512 7.18 -1.96 17.49
CA PHE A 512 8.59 -2.27 17.33
C PHE A 512 8.92 -3.72 17.72
N SER A 513 8.10 -4.42 18.51
CA SER A 513 8.29 -5.86 18.73
C SER A 513 7.88 -6.75 17.54
N ARG A 514 7.12 -6.23 16.55
CA ARG A 514 6.57 -7.04 15.45
C ARG A 514 7.68 -7.60 14.53
N PRO A 515 7.56 -8.86 14.06
CA PRO A 515 8.46 -9.42 13.05
C PRO A 515 8.44 -8.66 11.71
N THR A 516 7.34 -7.98 11.39
CA THR A 516 7.20 -7.19 10.16
C THR A 516 8.03 -5.91 10.18
N VAL A 517 8.48 -5.43 11.35
CA VAL A 517 9.34 -4.25 11.47
C VAL A 517 10.76 -4.58 11.02
N LYS A 518 11.16 -3.97 9.91
CA LYS A 518 12.46 -4.23 9.28
C LYS A 518 13.61 -3.61 10.08
N PRO A 519 14.84 -4.15 10.00
CA PRO A 519 15.99 -3.66 10.77
C PRO A 519 16.27 -2.17 10.58
N TRP A 520 16.08 -1.64 9.38
CA TRP A 520 16.29 -0.22 9.08
C TRP A 520 15.26 0.71 9.72
N MET A 521 14.10 0.19 10.17
CA MET A 521 13.07 0.95 10.88
C MET A 521 13.38 1.05 12.38
N ARG A 522 14.22 0.16 12.93
CA ARG A 522 14.59 0.14 14.36
C ARG A 522 15.20 1.46 14.85
N PRO A 523 16.08 2.14 14.10
CA PRO A 523 16.59 3.45 14.50
C PRO A 523 15.52 4.54 14.64
N LEU A 524 14.31 4.35 14.08
CA LEU A 524 13.20 5.31 14.20
C LEU A 524 12.46 5.20 15.54
N GLU A 525 12.72 4.16 16.34
CA GLU A 525 12.01 3.89 17.60
C GLU A 525 12.13 5.04 18.59
N SER A 526 13.36 5.46 18.90
CA SER A 526 13.60 6.56 19.83
C SER A 526 12.98 7.88 19.35
N GLN A 527 12.96 8.10 18.04
CA GLN A 527 12.35 9.28 17.45
C GLN A 527 10.81 9.26 17.57
N ALA A 528 10.18 8.13 17.24
CA ALA A 528 8.73 7.96 17.32
C ALA A 528 8.21 8.21 18.73
N TYR A 529 8.93 7.66 19.71
CA TYR A 529 8.66 7.87 21.12
C TYR A 529 8.82 9.33 21.54
N ALA A 530 9.97 9.96 21.25
CA ALA A 530 10.21 11.36 21.59
C ALA A 530 9.11 12.29 21.04
N GLN A 531 8.75 12.15 19.77
CA GLN A 531 7.75 13.01 19.13
C GLN A 531 6.33 12.76 19.63
N THR A 532 6.00 11.51 19.98
CA THR A 532 4.73 11.15 20.62
C THR A 532 4.53 11.88 21.94
N PHE A 533 5.53 11.80 22.82
CA PHE A 533 5.39 12.35 24.17
C PHE A 533 5.59 13.86 24.23
N LEU A 534 6.36 14.45 23.30
CA LEU A 534 6.39 15.91 23.12
C LEU A 534 5.03 16.44 22.65
N TRP A 535 4.36 15.75 21.72
CA TRP A 535 3.02 16.14 21.28
C TRP A 535 2.01 16.06 22.42
N LEU A 536 1.97 14.94 23.17
CA LEU A 536 1.09 14.79 24.33
C LEU A 536 1.35 15.86 25.40
N ALA A 537 2.61 16.20 25.67
CA ALA A 537 2.96 17.27 26.59
C ALA A 537 2.47 18.65 26.09
N GLY A 538 2.48 18.89 24.78
CA GLY A 538 1.91 20.10 24.18
C GLY A 538 0.41 20.29 24.42
N LEU A 539 -0.33 19.22 24.74
CA LEU A 539 -1.77 19.25 25.06
C LEU A 539 -2.06 19.63 26.51
N ILE A 540 -1.05 19.55 27.39
CA ILE A 540 -1.17 19.89 28.80
C ILE A 540 -0.96 21.40 28.93
N SER A 541 -1.72 22.11 29.77
CA SER A 541 -1.43 23.53 30.04
C SER A 541 -0.50 23.74 31.24
N ASP A 542 -0.50 22.82 32.20
CA ASP A 542 0.31 22.88 33.41
C ASP A 542 1.77 22.45 33.17
N GLU A 543 2.73 23.36 33.40
CA GLU A 543 4.16 23.13 33.16
C GLU A 543 4.77 22.00 34.01
N GLN A 544 4.28 21.80 35.23
CA GLN A 544 4.81 20.75 36.10
C GLN A 544 4.37 19.35 35.63
N GLN A 545 3.12 19.22 35.19
CA GLN A 545 2.60 17.99 34.59
C GLN A 545 3.21 17.73 33.22
N LYS A 546 3.47 18.77 32.41
CA LYS A 546 4.26 18.64 31.16
C LYS A 546 5.63 18.04 31.43
N ALA A 547 6.38 18.63 32.35
CA ALA A 547 7.71 18.15 32.71
C ALA A 547 7.67 16.72 33.25
N LYS A 548 6.65 16.41 34.07
CA LYS A 548 6.44 15.05 34.58
C LYS A 548 6.17 14.05 33.47
N LEU A 549 5.32 14.37 32.49
CA LEU A 549 5.05 13.49 31.35
C LEU A 549 6.32 13.29 30.51
N ILE A 550 7.03 14.37 30.16
CA ILE A 550 8.28 14.29 29.39
C ILE A 550 9.33 13.42 30.11
N ASN A 551 9.47 13.58 31.42
CA ASN A 551 10.42 12.81 32.23
C ASN A 551 9.99 11.36 32.49
N HIS A 552 8.69 11.09 32.57
CA HIS A 552 8.15 9.74 32.76
C HIS A 552 8.28 8.89 31.50
N SER A 553 8.31 9.55 30.34
CA SER A 553 8.07 8.84 29.09
C SER A 553 9.28 8.12 28.51
N PHE A 554 10.55 8.50 28.71
CA PHE A 554 11.67 7.82 28.02
C PHE A 554 13.05 7.67 28.73
N PRO A 555 13.78 6.54 28.48
CA PRO A 555 15.19 6.30 28.85
C PRO A 555 16.28 6.99 27.98
N PHE A 556 15.97 8.00 27.15
CA PHE A 556 16.96 8.63 26.23
C PHE A 556 17.08 10.17 26.40
N PRO A 557 17.80 10.66 27.44
CA PRO A 557 17.87 12.09 27.80
C PRO A 557 18.42 13.02 26.70
N PHE A 558 19.32 12.54 25.84
CA PHE A 558 20.01 13.34 24.83
C PHE A 558 19.10 13.87 23.71
N LEU A 559 18.08 13.08 23.31
CA LEU A 559 17.16 13.47 22.24
C LEU A 559 16.15 14.54 22.68
N ILE A 560 15.80 14.57 23.98
CA ILE A 560 14.98 15.62 24.57
C ILE A 560 15.70 16.96 24.49
N GLN A 561 17.00 17.01 24.80
CA GLN A 561 17.76 18.25 24.74
C GLN A 561 17.88 18.80 23.31
N GLN A 562 18.02 17.93 22.30
CA GLN A 562 17.96 18.36 20.89
C GLN A 562 16.56 18.79 20.43
N ALA A 563 15.50 18.15 20.92
CA ALA A 563 14.13 18.48 20.54
C ALA A 563 13.61 19.74 21.24
N LEU A 564 13.92 19.94 22.52
CA LEU A 564 13.62 21.16 23.27
C LEU A 564 14.30 22.38 22.63
N ASN A 565 15.55 22.24 22.16
CA ASN A 565 16.26 23.29 21.41
C ASN A 565 15.65 23.62 20.03
N ARG A 566 14.64 22.87 19.56
CA ARG A 566 13.89 23.15 18.32
C ARG A 566 12.48 23.70 18.58
N VAL A 567 12.03 23.70 19.83
CA VAL A 567 10.71 24.18 20.26
C VAL A 567 10.79 25.65 20.74
N GLU A 568 11.97 26.13 21.13
CA GLU A 568 12.31 27.57 21.15
C GLU A 568 12.57 28.09 19.74
#